data_AF-A0A9W6LB54-F1
#
_entry.id   AF-A0A9W6LB54-F1
#
_cell.length_a   1.000
_cell.length_b   1.000
_cell.length_c   1.000
_cell.angle_alpha   90.00
_cell.angle_beta   90.00
_cell.angle_gamma   90.00
#
_symmetry.space_group_name_H-M   'P 1'
#
loop_
_entity.id
_entity.type
_entity.pdbx_description
1 polymer ?
#
loop_
_entity_poly.entity_id
_entity_poly.type
_entity_poly.pdbx_seq_one_letter_code
_entity_poly.pdbx_strand_id
1 'polypeptide(L)'
;MKTRNLAMVSVLALCLAGCAPGLPRYRTDALTKFSAVRMQWGERARAEEFTSITDALEAGDRLLERNRVSDAEQFYLLALRKSELVEQQLAAEKTRQEAQRLKAEEERREAERQRILEEQKRRMVEEREREAREARKKVEKPVAVKEKEREVRHLPSVHTVKRGETLPQIAAQSDIYGDALLWPLIYRANRDQIRDPKRIWPGQMLRIPRNVGRDDIAEARRLAQERRLQ
;
A
#
# COMPACT_ATOMS: atom_id res chain seq x y z
N MET A 1 113.57 28.49 -56.90
CA MET A 1 112.47 27.50 -56.99
C MET A 1 112.80 26.39 -56.00
N LYS A 2 112.07 26.30 -54.88
CA LYS A 2 112.33 25.35 -53.78
C LYS A 2 111.31 24.21 -53.82
N THR A 3 111.80 23.02 -53.48
CA THR A 3 111.20 21.69 -53.61
C THR A 3 110.18 21.35 -52.53
N ARG A 4 109.31 20.40 -52.88
CA ARG A 4 108.24 19.76 -52.11
C ARG A 4 108.78 18.92 -50.95
N ASN A 5 108.02 18.87 -49.85
CA ASN A 5 107.67 17.69 -49.02
C ASN A 5 107.58 18.05 -47.54
N LEU A 6 106.36 18.18 -47.02
CA LEU A 6 106.03 17.66 -45.70
C LEU A 6 104.51 17.40 -45.66
N ALA A 7 104.14 16.21 -46.12
CA ALA A 7 102.94 15.53 -45.63
C ALA A 7 103.17 15.17 -44.15
N MET A 8 102.08 14.91 -43.42
CA MET A 8 102.05 14.33 -42.07
C MET A 8 101.99 15.36 -40.93
N VAL A 9 100.81 15.97 -40.74
CA VAL A 9 100.30 16.18 -39.37
C VAL A 9 99.05 15.34 -39.25
N SER A 10 99.27 14.21 -38.59
CA SER A 10 98.37 13.09 -38.42
C SER A 10 97.10 13.48 -37.66
N VAL A 11 96.00 12.98 -38.21
CA VAL A 11 94.72 12.72 -37.56
C VAL A 11 94.95 12.08 -36.20
N LEU A 12 94.53 12.75 -35.12
CA LEU A 12 94.18 12.10 -33.87
C LEU A 12 93.13 12.92 -33.10
N ALA A 13 91.98 13.14 -33.74
CA ALA A 13 90.76 13.41 -33.01
C ALA A 13 90.33 12.08 -32.37
N LEU A 14 90.79 11.83 -31.15
CA LEU A 14 90.29 10.75 -30.30
C LEU A 14 88.81 11.05 -30.02
N CYS A 15 87.91 10.46 -30.82
CA CYS A 15 86.52 10.29 -30.42
C CYS A 15 86.50 9.35 -29.22
N LEU A 16 86.64 9.91 -28.01
CA LEU A 16 86.09 9.27 -26.82
C LEU A 16 84.56 9.40 -26.92
N ALA A 17 83.96 8.63 -27.82
CA ALA A 17 82.58 8.19 -27.65
C ALA A 17 82.60 7.23 -26.45
N GLY A 18 82.71 7.80 -25.25
CA GLY A 18 82.32 7.12 -24.04
C GLY A 18 80.87 6.75 -24.25
N CYS A 19 80.59 5.46 -24.45
CA CYS A 19 79.25 4.92 -24.37
C CYS A 19 78.76 5.19 -22.93
N ALA A 20 78.17 6.36 -22.71
CA ALA A 20 77.34 6.56 -21.53
C ALA A 20 76.29 5.45 -21.58
N PRO A 21 76.21 4.58 -20.57
CA PRO A 21 75.21 3.53 -20.58
C PRO A 21 73.84 4.19 -20.70
N GLY A 22 73.07 3.76 -21.70
CA GLY A 22 71.73 4.28 -21.91
C GLY A 22 70.92 4.09 -20.63
N LEU A 23 70.20 5.12 -20.21
CA LEU A 23 69.27 4.98 -19.09
C LEU A 23 68.10 4.08 -19.53
N PRO A 24 67.58 3.20 -18.65
CA PRO A 24 66.40 2.42 -18.96
C PRO A 24 65.21 3.34 -19.25
N ARG A 25 64.50 3.05 -20.35
CA ARG A 25 63.40 3.86 -20.91
C ARG A 25 62.20 3.93 -19.96
N TYR A 26 61.84 2.81 -19.34
CA TYR A 26 60.63 2.70 -18.50
C TYR A 26 60.86 3.03 -17.01
N ARG A 27 62.09 3.36 -16.59
CA ARG A 27 62.41 3.56 -15.16
C ARG A 27 61.57 4.65 -14.52
N THR A 28 61.54 5.83 -15.13
CA THR A 28 60.81 6.99 -14.60
C THR A 28 59.30 6.72 -14.57
N ASP A 29 58.77 6.11 -15.62
CA ASP A 29 57.34 5.79 -15.73
C ASP A 29 56.93 4.77 -14.66
N ALA A 30 57.72 3.73 -14.45
CA ALA A 30 57.45 2.71 -13.43
C ALA A 30 57.41 3.33 -12.02
N LEU A 31 58.40 4.16 -11.66
CA LEU A 31 58.46 4.83 -10.36
C LEU A 31 57.30 5.82 -10.16
N THR A 32 57.03 6.63 -11.18
CA THR A 32 55.95 7.62 -11.15
C THR A 32 54.59 6.93 -11.04
N LYS A 33 54.37 5.86 -11.80
CA LYS A 33 53.12 5.10 -11.74
C LYS A 33 52.94 4.44 -10.37
N PHE A 34 53.96 3.75 -9.87
CA PHE A 34 53.86 3.06 -8.59
C PHE A 34 53.64 4.02 -7.41
N SER A 35 54.37 5.14 -7.39
CA SER A 35 54.18 6.18 -6.37
C SER A 35 52.78 6.80 -6.42
N ALA A 36 52.23 7.07 -7.61
CA ALA A 36 50.86 7.56 -7.77
C ALA A 36 49.83 6.57 -7.23
N VAL A 37 49.97 5.28 -7.57
CA VAL A 37 49.06 4.22 -7.09
C VAL A 37 49.12 4.10 -5.55
N ARG A 38 50.32 4.12 -4.97
CA ARG A 38 50.49 4.10 -3.52
C ARG A 38 49.87 5.31 -2.82
N MET A 39 50.02 6.51 -3.39
CA MET A 39 49.44 7.73 -2.81
C MET A 39 47.92 7.74 -2.90
N GLN A 40 47.36 7.28 -4.02
CA GLN A 40 45.92 7.27 -4.24
C GLN A 40 45.19 6.22 -3.41
N TRP A 41 45.77 5.03 -3.23
CA TRP A 41 45.09 3.87 -2.66
C TRP A 41 45.64 3.40 -1.30
N GLY A 42 46.81 3.90 -0.88
CA GLY A 42 47.46 3.55 0.38
C GLY A 42 48.23 2.22 0.34
N GLU A 43 49.38 2.15 1.04
CA GLU A 43 50.29 0.98 1.02
C GLU A 43 49.66 -0.34 1.46
N ARG A 44 48.65 -0.30 2.33
CA ARG A 44 48.05 -1.51 2.93
C ARG A 44 46.96 -2.15 2.08
N ALA A 45 46.46 -1.47 1.05
CA ALA A 45 45.33 -1.97 0.26
C ALA A 45 45.68 -3.23 -0.54
N ARG A 46 46.94 -3.34 -1.01
CA ARG A 46 47.44 -4.43 -1.88
C ARG A 46 48.89 -4.76 -1.52
N ALA A 47 49.13 -5.10 -0.25
CA ALA A 47 50.48 -5.22 0.30
C ALA A 47 51.36 -6.24 -0.46
N GLU A 48 50.78 -7.38 -0.87
CA GLU A 48 51.49 -8.41 -1.64
C GLU A 48 51.88 -7.91 -3.04
N GLU A 49 50.95 -7.25 -3.74
CA GLU A 49 51.21 -6.72 -5.07
C GLU A 49 52.20 -5.55 -5.04
N PHE A 50 52.13 -4.69 -4.03
CA PHE A 50 53.08 -3.59 -3.84
C PHE A 50 54.47 -4.11 -3.50
N THR A 51 54.58 -5.19 -2.73
CA THR A 51 55.85 -5.90 -2.51
C THR A 51 56.38 -6.42 -3.84
N SER A 52 55.55 -7.10 -4.62
CA SER A 52 55.92 -7.65 -5.93
C SER A 52 56.35 -6.59 -6.97
N ILE A 53 55.84 -5.37 -6.87
CA ILE A 53 56.27 -4.23 -7.69
C ILE A 53 57.61 -3.68 -7.20
N THR A 54 57.76 -3.51 -5.87
CA THR A 54 59.01 -3.09 -5.24
C THR A 54 60.16 -4.04 -5.57
N ASP A 55 59.94 -5.35 -5.47
CA ASP A 55 60.93 -6.37 -5.81
C ASP A 55 61.42 -6.26 -7.27
N ALA A 56 60.50 -5.93 -8.19
CA ALA A 56 60.84 -5.74 -9.59
C ALA A 56 61.66 -4.45 -9.81
N LEU A 57 61.31 -3.36 -9.14
CA LEU A 57 62.08 -2.11 -9.18
C LEU A 57 63.51 -2.34 -8.65
N GLU A 58 63.64 -2.98 -7.49
CA GLU A 58 64.94 -3.29 -6.89
C GLU A 58 65.77 -4.25 -7.76
N ALA A 59 65.15 -5.24 -8.40
CA ALA A 59 65.84 -6.10 -9.36
C ALA A 59 66.36 -5.30 -10.57
N GLY A 60 65.58 -4.33 -11.05
CA GLY A 60 66.00 -3.38 -12.09
C GLY A 60 67.18 -2.53 -11.65
N ASP A 61 67.15 -1.95 -10.46
CA ASP A 61 68.25 -1.16 -9.90
C ASP A 61 69.53 -2.00 -9.75
N ARG A 62 69.46 -3.23 -9.20
CA ARG A 62 70.60 -4.15 -9.07
C ARG A 62 71.24 -4.52 -10.41
N LEU A 63 70.47 -4.61 -11.49
CA LEU A 63 70.99 -4.89 -12.83
C LEU A 63 71.62 -3.64 -13.46
N LEU A 64 71.03 -2.47 -13.22
CA LEU A 64 71.56 -1.19 -13.68
C LEU A 64 72.93 -0.88 -13.06
N GLU A 65 73.10 -1.15 -11.76
CA GLU A 65 74.40 -1.05 -11.06
C GLU A 65 75.48 -1.93 -11.69
N ARG A 66 75.09 -3.07 -12.27
CA ARG A 66 75.99 -3.99 -13.00
C ARG A 66 76.13 -3.65 -14.48
N ASN A 67 75.67 -2.47 -14.89
CA ASN A 67 75.67 -1.98 -16.27
C ASN A 67 74.87 -2.87 -17.25
N ARG A 68 73.93 -3.70 -16.75
CA ARG A 68 73.06 -4.57 -17.55
C ARG A 68 71.76 -3.86 -17.92
N VAL A 69 71.87 -2.79 -18.71
CA VAL A 69 70.76 -1.88 -19.04
C VAL A 69 69.57 -2.61 -19.67
N SER A 70 69.80 -3.48 -20.66
CA SER A 70 68.72 -4.18 -21.37
C SER A 70 67.94 -5.14 -20.47
N ASP A 71 68.61 -5.77 -19.50
CA ASP A 71 67.95 -6.65 -18.54
C ASP A 71 67.17 -5.82 -17.51
N ALA A 72 67.75 -4.72 -17.03
CA ALA A 72 67.08 -3.79 -16.12
C ALA A 72 65.78 -3.22 -16.73
N GLU A 73 65.79 -2.92 -18.04
CA GLU A 73 64.62 -2.46 -18.79
C GLU A 73 63.41 -3.39 -18.63
N GLN A 74 63.63 -4.72 -18.69
CA GLN A 74 62.55 -5.69 -18.58
C GLN A 74 61.89 -5.64 -17.20
N PHE A 75 62.68 -5.43 -16.15
CA PHE A 75 62.18 -5.31 -14.77
C PHE A 75 61.41 -4.00 -14.54
N TYR A 76 61.87 -2.88 -15.10
CA TYR A 76 61.11 -1.62 -15.04
C TYR A 76 59.80 -1.71 -15.82
N LEU A 77 59.81 -2.32 -17.02
CA LEU A 77 58.57 -2.56 -17.76
C LEU A 77 57.61 -3.46 -16.96
N LEU A 78 58.13 -4.50 -16.30
CA LEU A 78 57.32 -5.37 -15.45
C LEU A 78 56.71 -4.60 -14.27
N ALA A 79 57.49 -3.78 -13.57
CA ALA A 79 57.01 -2.93 -12.48
C ALA A 79 55.92 -1.95 -12.95
N LEU A 80 56.10 -1.32 -14.12
CA LEU A 80 55.11 -0.44 -14.73
C LEU A 80 53.80 -1.21 -15.02
N ARG A 81 53.88 -2.35 -15.71
CA ARG A 81 52.68 -3.15 -16.05
C ARG A 81 51.95 -3.67 -14.83
N LYS A 82 52.68 -4.11 -13.80
CA LYS A 82 52.08 -4.51 -12.52
C LYS A 82 51.38 -3.34 -11.83
N SER A 83 51.98 -2.16 -11.84
CA SER A 83 51.39 -0.95 -11.23
C SER A 83 50.09 -0.55 -11.95
N GLU A 84 50.08 -0.58 -13.29
CA GLU A 84 48.88 -0.36 -14.10
C GLU A 84 47.78 -1.38 -13.79
N LEU A 85 48.13 -2.67 -13.70
CA LEU A 85 47.18 -3.74 -13.39
C LEU A 85 46.56 -3.56 -12.00
N VAL A 86 47.37 -3.24 -10.99
CA VAL A 86 46.88 -3.05 -9.62
C VAL A 86 45.93 -1.85 -9.54
N GLU A 87 46.25 -0.75 -10.23
CA GLU A 87 45.35 0.40 -10.31
C GLU A 87 44.01 0.04 -10.96
N GLN A 88 44.03 -0.69 -12.07
CA GLN A 88 42.81 -1.16 -12.73
C GLN A 88 41.97 -2.05 -11.81
N GLN A 89 42.61 -2.96 -11.07
CA GLN A 89 41.93 -3.83 -10.11
C GLN A 89 41.29 -3.04 -8.98
N LEU A 90 42.02 -2.10 -8.39
CA LEU A 90 41.54 -1.24 -7.31
C LEU A 90 40.40 -0.32 -7.77
N ALA A 91 40.52 0.27 -8.96
CA ALA A 91 39.47 1.06 -9.56
C ALA A 91 38.20 0.23 -9.79
N ALA A 92 38.34 -0.97 -10.37
CA ALA A 92 37.22 -1.87 -10.60
C ALA A 92 36.58 -2.33 -9.28
N GLU A 93 37.37 -2.61 -8.24
CA GLU A 93 36.86 -2.96 -6.93
C GLU A 93 36.07 -1.82 -6.31
N LYS A 94 36.60 -0.59 -6.33
CA LYS A 94 35.90 0.60 -5.84
C LYS A 94 34.56 0.79 -6.56
N THR A 95 34.53 0.70 -7.89
CA THR A 95 33.29 0.80 -8.66
C THR A 95 32.30 -0.30 -8.29
N ARG A 96 32.75 -1.54 -8.08
CA ARG A 96 31.89 -2.64 -7.63
C ARG A 96 31.33 -2.38 -6.23
N GLN A 97 32.14 -1.90 -5.31
CA GLN A 97 31.71 -1.55 -3.95
C GLN A 97 30.70 -0.40 -3.97
N GLU A 98 30.92 0.65 -4.76
CA GLU A 98 29.98 1.76 -4.92
C GLU A 98 28.65 1.29 -5.52
N ALA A 99 28.70 0.47 -6.58
CA ALA A 99 27.50 -0.12 -7.16
C ALA A 99 26.73 -1.01 -6.17
N GLN A 100 27.43 -1.81 -5.37
CA GLN A 100 26.81 -2.61 -4.31
C GLN A 100 26.17 -1.74 -3.23
N ARG A 101 26.80 -0.62 -2.85
CA ARG A 101 26.24 0.33 -1.87
C ARG A 101 24.98 1.00 -2.40
N LEU A 102 24.98 1.45 -3.64
CA LEU A 102 23.80 2.05 -4.28
C LEU A 102 22.65 1.04 -4.37
N LYS A 103 22.94 -0.19 -4.83
CA LYS A 103 21.94 -1.27 -4.87
C LYS A 103 21.36 -1.57 -3.49
N ALA A 104 22.20 -1.67 -2.47
CA ALA A 104 21.75 -1.91 -1.10
C ALA A 104 20.91 -0.73 -0.56
N GLU A 105 21.20 0.51 -0.96
CA GLU A 105 20.40 1.67 -0.60
C GLU A 105 19.03 1.68 -1.31
N GLU A 106 18.99 1.34 -2.60
CA GLU A 106 17.75 1.18 -3.37
C GLU A 106 16.86 0.10 -2.76
N GLU A 107 17.41 -1.08 -2.47
CA GLU A 107 16.68 -2.17 -1.80
C GLU A 107 16.13 -1.75 -0.44
N ARG A 108 16.89 -0.97 0.34
CA ARG A 108 16.41 -0.41 1.62
C ARG A 108 15.24 0.55 1.42
N ARG A 109 15.35 1.46 0.43
CA ARG A 109 14.28 2.41 0.10
C ARG A 109 13.03 1.69 -0.39
N GLU A 110 13.17 0.65 -1.19
CA GLU A 110 12.05 -0.17 -1.65
C GLU A 110 11.41 -0.94 -0.49
N ALA A 111 12.21 -1.55 0.38
CA ALA A 111 11.72 -2.23 1.57
C ALA A 111 10.98 -1.26 2.50
N GLU A 112 11.47 -0.04 2.68
CA GLU A 112 10.80 1.01 3.46
C GLU A 112 9.47 1.43 2.82
N ARG A 113 9.43 1.70 1.51
CA ARG A 113 8.19 1.99 0.78
C ARG A 113 7.18 0.86 0.93
N GLN A 114 7.64 -0.38 0.84
CA GLN A 114 6.78 -1.55 0.97
C GLN A 114 6.21 -1.67 2.39
N ARG A 115 7.03 -1.43 3.43
CA ARG A 115 6.58 -1.40 4.82
C ARG A 115 5.52 -0.31 5.05
N ILE A 116 5.75 0.89 4.53
CA ILE A 116 4.77 2.00 4.62
C ILE A 116 3.46 1.61 3.94
N LEU A 117 3.53 1.04 2.73
CA LEU A 117 2.35 0.61 1.99
C LEU A 117 1.60 -0.52 2.73
N GLU A 118 2.32 -1.48 3.30
CA GLU A 118 1.75 -2.58 4.08
C GLU A 118 1.09 -2.05 5.36
N GLU A 119 1.72 -1.11 6.05
CA GLU A 119 1.14 -0.45 7.22
C GLU A 119 -0.12 0.35 6.84
N GLN A 120 -0.08 1.11 5.75
CA GLN A 120 -1.26 1.82 5.23
C GLN A 120 -2.40 0.86 4.88
N LYS A 121 -2.10 -0.26 4.19
CA LYS A 121 -3.07 -1.32 3.89
C LYS A 121 -3.66 -1.89 5.16
N ARG A 122 -2.84 -2.19 6.16
CA ARG A 122 -3.29 -2.70 7.46
C ARG A 122 -4.22 -1.70 8.15
N ARG A 123 -3.85 -0.42 8.20
CA ARG A 123 -4.70 0.64 8.77
C ARG A 123 -6.04 0.75 8.03
N MET A 124 -6.05 0.70 6.70
CA MET A 124 -7.29 0.70 5.91
C MET A 124 -8.17 -0.52 6.19
N VAL A 125 -7.59 -1.72 6.35
CA VAL A 125 -8.34 -2.93 6.72
C VAL A 125 -8.93 -2.79 8.12
N GLU A 126 -8.13 -2.37 9.10
CA GLU A 126 -8.60 -2.15 10.48
C GLU A 126 -9.72 -1.10 10.54
N GLU A 127 -9.62 -0.02 9.76
CA GLU A 127 -10.67 1.00 9.64
C GLU A 127 -11.95 0.44 9.02
N ARG A 128 -11.85 -0.27 7.88
CA ARG A 128 -12.99 -0.94 7.25
C ARG A 128 -13.66 -1.95 8.17
N GLU A 129 -12.88 -2.71 8.96
CA GLU A 129 -13.40 -3.65 9.94
C GLU A 129 -14.13 -2.94 11.08
N ARG A 130 -13.60 -1.80 11.55
CA ARG A 130 -14.27 -0.95 12.55
C ARG A 130 -15.59 -0.40 12.00
N GLU A 131 -15.57 0.17 10.80
CA GLU A 131 -16.77 0.66 10.12
C GLU A 131 -17.80 -0.45 9.93
N ALA A 132 -17.38 -1.63 9.46
CA ALA A 132 -18.25 -2.80 9.30
C ALA A 132 -18.81 -3.27 10.65
N ARG A 133 -18.02 -3.26 11.73
CA ARG A 133 -18.48 -3.60 13.08
C ARG A 133 -19.47 -2.58 13.63
N GLU A 134 -19.24 -1.29 13.40
CA GLU A 134 -20.18 -0.23 13.77
C GLU A 134 -21.47 -0.31 12.96
N ALA A 135 -21.39 -0.56 11.65
CA ALA A 135 -22.54 -0.80 10.80
C ALA A 135 -23.33 -2.02 11.28
N ARG A 136 -22.66 -3.15 11.58
CA ARG A 136 -23.28 -4.33 12.19
C ARG A 136 -23.96 -3.99 13.51
N LYS A 137 -23.32 -3.25 14.42
CA LYS A 137 -23.96 -2.79 15.68
C LYS A 137 -25.17 -1.88 15.44
N LYS A 138 -25.17 -1.04 14.39
CA LYS A 138 -26.33 -0.20 14.02
C LYS A 138 -27.49 -1.05 13.48
N VAL A 139 -27.18 -2.15 12.78
CA VAL A 139 -28.16 -3.13 12.26
C VAL A 139 -28.65 -4.09 13.36
N GLU A 140 -27.79 -4.47 14.31
CA GLU A 140 -28.08 -5.38 15.45
C GLU A 140 -28.64 -4.68 16.69
N LYS A 141 -28.48 -3.36 16.83
CA LYS A 141 -29.34 -2.60 17.74
C LYS A 141 -30.76 -3.00 17.36
N PRO A 142 -31.55 -3.59 18.28
CA PRO A 142 -32.89 -3.99 17.94
C PRO A 142 -33.52 -2.79 17.28
N VAL A 143 -34.23 -3.05 16.19
CA VAL A 143 -35.28 -2.19 15.67
C VAL A 143 -36.26 -2.01 16.84
N ALA A 144 -35.89 -1.19 17.82
CA ALA A 144 -36.73 -0.49 18.76
C ALA A 144 -37.39 0.63 17.95
N VAL A 145 -37.98 0.25 16.82
CA VAL A 145 -39.01 1.02 16.19
C VAL A 145 -40.19 0.87 17.14
N LYS A 146 -40.38 1.91 17.95
CA LYS A 146 -41.71 2.47 18.23
C LYS A 146 -42.81 1.44 18.51
N GLU A 147 -42.56 0.50 19.40
CA GLU A 147 -43.61 -0.38 19.94
C GLU A 147 -44.01 0.05 21.37
N LYS A 148 -43.73 1.29 21.75
CA LYS A 148 -44.22 1.91 22.99
C LYS A 148 -45.31 2.97 22.80
N GLU A 149 -45.76 3.19 21.57
CA GLU A 149 -46.92 4.02 21.24
C GLU A 149 -47.75 3.39 20.10
N ARG A 150 -47.99 2.08 20.21
CA ARG A 150 -49.35 1.61 19.98
C ARG A 150 -49.90 1.34 21.35
N GLU A 151 -50.39 2.41 21.97
CA GLU A 151 -51.48 2.26 22.91
C GLU A 151 -52.50 1.36 22.18
N VAL A 152 -52.62 0.11 22.63
CA VAL A 152 -53.72 -0.73 22.19
C VAL A 152 -54.94 0.03 22.67
N ARG A 153 -55.53 0.86 21.80
CA ARG A 153 -56.89 1.36 22.02
C ARG A 153 -57.68 0.09 22.24
N HIS A 154 -58.02 -0.19 23.49
CA HIS A 154 -58.96 -1.24 23.84
C HIS A 154 -60.30 -0.75 23.29
N LEU A 155 -60.49 -0.95 21.98
CA LEU A 155 -61.74 -0.64 21.33
C LEU A 155 -62.80 -1.47 22.04
N PRO A 156 -63.90 -0.85 22.49
CA PRO A 156 -64.89 -1.54 23.30
C PRO A 156 -65.41 -2.77 22.55
N SER A 157 -65.38 -3.93 23.22
CA SER A 157 -66.00 -5.18 22.73
C SER A 157 -67.51 -5.20 22.96
N VAL A 158 -68.01 -4.26 23.78
CA VAL A 158 -69.42 -4.07 24.10
C VAL A 158 -69.74 -2.57 24.09
N HIS A 159 -70.86 -2.19 23.47
CA HIS A 159 -71.37 -0.82 23.49
C HIS A 159 -72.70 -0.76 24.22
N THR A 160 -72.84 0.19 25.16
CA THR A 160 -74.12 0.45 25.83
C THR A 160 -74.87 1.52 25.05
N VAL A 161 -76.04 1.14 24.50
CA VAL A 161 -76.89 2.02 23.69
C VAL A 161 -77.32 3.23 24.52
N LYS A 162 -77.09 4.43 24.00
CA LYS A 162 -77.53 5.70 24.60
C LYS A 162 -78.89 6.13 24.05
N ARG A 163 -79.54 7.08 24.72
CA ARG A 163 -80.85 7.59 24.32
C ARG A 163 -80.81 8.20 22.92
N GLY A 164 -81.58 7.61 21.99
CA GLY A 164 -81.72 8.09 20.61
C GLY A 164 -80.67 7.56 19.63
N GLU A 165 -79.79 6.64 20.05
CA GLU A 165 -78.85 5.99 19.13
C GLU A 165 -79.56 4.96 18.24
N THR A 166 -79.05 4.82 17.02
CA THR A 166 -79.43 3.79 16.04
C THR A 166 -78.22 2.91 15.70
N LEU A 167 -78.44 1.69 15.21
CA LEU A 167 -77.34 0.79 14.85
C LEU A 167 -76.32 1.40 13.86
N PRO A 168 -76.71 2.15 12.81
CA PRO A 168 -75.76 2.84 11.94
C PRO A 168 -74.94 3.92 12.65
N GLN A 169 -75.54 4.67 13.59
CA GLN A 169 -74.83 5.69 14.35
C GLN A 169 -73.78 5.06 15.28
N ILE A 170 -74.09 3.92 15.90
CA ILE A 170 -73.14 3.17 16.73
C ILE A 170 -71.98 2.65 15.86
N ALA A 171 -72.28 2.06 14.70
CA ALA A 171 -71.25 1.58 13.78
C ALA A 171 -70.34 2.69 13.23
N ALA A 172 -70.89 3.89 13.03
CA ALA A 172 -70.15 5.06 12.54
C ALA A 172 -69.12 5.63 13.53
N GLN A 173 -69.22 5.29 14.83
CA GLN A 173 -68.26 5.77 15.83
C GLN A 173 -66.86 5.26 15.52
N SER A 174 -65.84 6.13 15.60
CA SER A 174 -64.43 5.80 15.34
C SER A 174 -63.91 4.68 16.24
N ASP A 175 -64.46 4.57 17.45
CA ASP A 175 -64.07 3.57 18.45
C ASP A 175 -64.80 2.23 18.23
N ILE A 176 -65.79 2.20 17.34
CA ILE A 176 -66.54 1.01 16.90
C ILE A 176 -66.02 0.57 15.55
N TYR A 177 -66.54 1.06 14.43
CA TYR A 177 -66.01 0.71 13.10
C TYR A 177 -65.56 1.91 12.28
N GLY A 178 -66.01 3.12 12.63
CA GLY A 178 -65.84 4.30 11.78
C GLY A 178 -66.62 4.23 10.47
N ASP A 179 -67.54 3.28 10.32
CA ASP A 179 -68.30 3.03 9.10
C ASP A 179 -69.75 2.67 9.44
N ALA A 180 -70.67 3.58 9.12
CA ALA A 180 -72.10 3.42 9.38
C ALA A 180 -72.69 2.19 8.67
N LEU A 181 -72.10 1.77 7.54
CA LEU A 181 -72.58 0.64 6.74
C LEU A 181 -72.26 -0.72 7.37
N LEU A 182 -71.50 -0.75 8.46
CA LEU A 182 -71.17 -1.98 9.18
C LEU A 182 -72.15 -2.32 10.32
N TRP A 183 -73.24 -1.57 10.45
CA TRP A 183 -74.32 -1.87 11.39
C TRP A 183 -74.87 -3.31 11.30
N PRO A 184 -74.93 -3.98 10.12
CA PRO A 184 -75.41 -5.37 10.05
C PRO A 184 -74.53 -6.35 10.82
N LEU A 185 -73.23 -6.04 11.03
CA LEU A 185 -72.35 -6.87 11.86
C LEU A 185 -72.78 -6.84 13.33
N ILE A 186 -73.13 -5.65 13.84
CA ILE A 186 -73.67 -5.48 15.20
C ILE A 186 -75.01 -6.21 15.31
N TYR A 187 -75.90 -6.03 14.33
CA TYR A 187 -77.18 -6.72 14.31
C TYR A 187 -77.03 -8.24 14.31
N ARG A 188 -76.13 -8.78 13.48
CA ARG A 188 -75.88 -10.22 13.35
C ARG A 188 -75.31 -10.82 14.63
N ALA A 189 -74.42 -10.10 15.32
CA ALA A 189 -73.81 -10.56 16.58
C ALA A 189 -74.77 -10.51 17.79
N ASN A 190 -75.88 -9.76 17.69
CA ASN A 190 -76.84 -9.54 18.78
C ASN A 190 -78.27 -9.96 18.40
N ARG A 191 -78.42 -10.93 17.48
CA ARG A 191 -79.75 -11.42 17.02
C ARG A 191 -80.60 -12.05 18.12
N ASP A 192 -79.95 -12.50 19.18
CA ASP A 192 -80.57 -12.96 20.42
C ASP A 192 -81.32 -11.83 21.15
N GLN A 193 -80.88 -10.58 21.00
CA GLN A 193 -81.44 -9.42 21.71
C GLN A 193 -82.17 -8.42 20.80
N ILE A 194 -81.87 -8.40 19.50
CA ILE A 194 -82.48 -7.48 18.53
C ILE A 194 -83.30 -8.28 17.51
N ARG A 195 -84.62 -8.12 17.57
CA ARG A 195 -85.55 -8.72 16.59
C ARG A 195 -85.73 -7.87 15.33
N ASP A 196 -85.75 -6.56 15.51
CA ASP A 196 -85.88 -5.57 14.43
C ASP A 196 -84.70 -4.59 14.53
N PRO A 197 -83.86 -4.46 13.49
CA PRO A 197 -82.69 -3.58 13.53
C PRO A 197 -83.03 -2.09 13.71
N LYS A 198 -84.28 -1.66 13.48
CA LYS A 198 -84.73 -0.29 13.77
C LYS A 198 -85.08 -0.05 15.24
N ARG A 199 -85.14 -1.11 16.05
CA ARG A 199 -85.62 -1.05 17.44
C ARG A 199 -84.52 -1.50 18.39
N ILE A 200 -83.81 -0.54 18.96
CA ILE A 200 -82.86 -0.71 20.07
C ILE A 200 -83.24 0.24 21.20
N TRP A 201 -82.96 -0.14 22.44
CA TRP A 201 -83.36 0.63 23.62
C TRP A 201 -82.16 1.16 24.40
N PRO A 202 -82.29 2.33 25.05
CA PRO A 202 -81.22 2.87 25.88
C PRO A 202 -80.89 1.93 27.05
N GLY A 203 -79.61 1.73 27.34
CA GLY A 203 -79.11 0.80 28.36
C GLY A 203 -78.85 -0.62 27.86
N GLN A 204 -79.23 -0.95 26.62
CA GLN A 204 -78.95 -2.25 26.02
C GLN A 204 -77.45 -2.42 25.74
N MET A 205 -76.85 -3.54 26.13
CA MET A 205 -75.44 -3.84 25.89
C MET A 205 -75.28 -4.68 24.61
N LEU A 206 -74.70 -4.09 23.57
CA LEU A 206 -74.49 -4.73 22.27
C LEU A 206 -73.05 -5.20 22.12
N ARG A 207 -72.87 -6.46 21.74
CA ARG A 207 -71.57 -7.04 21.39
C ARG A 207 -71.07 -6.47 20.07
N ILE A 208 -69.78 -6.09 20.03
CA ILE A 208 -69.13 -5.49 18.87
C ILE A 208 -68.09 -6.49 18.32
N PRO A 209 -68.41 -7.25 17.25
CA PRO A 209 -67.47 -8.23 16.71
C PRO A 209 -66.25 -7.54 16.07
N ARG A 210 -65.04 -7.96 16.47
CA ARG A 210 -63.77 -7.40 15.95
C ARG A 210 -63.04 -8.33 14.99
N ASN A 211 -63.22 -9.63 15.13
CA ASN A 211 -62.64 -10.64 14.26
C ASN A 211 -63.60 -10.98 13.10
N VAL A 212 -63.86 -10.01 12.23
CA VAL A 212 -64.73 -10.17 11.07
C VAL A 212 -63.89 -10.32 9.80
N GLY A 213 -64.25 -11.27 8.94
CA GLY A 213 -63.55 -11.50 7.68
C GLY A 213 -63.77 -10.36 6.68
N ARG A 214 -62.90 -10.26 5.67
CA ARG A 214 -63.08 -9.29 4.57
C ARG A 214 -64.42 -9.46 3.87
N ASP A 215 -64.87 -10.70 3.70
CA ASP A 215 -66.13 -11.04 3.03
C ASP A 215 -67.34 -10.60 3.86
N ASP A 216 -67.28 -10.75 5.20
CA ASP A 216 -68.32 -10.28 6.11
C ASP A 216 -68.52 -8.76 6.04
N ILE A 217 -67.43 -8.01 5.93
CA ILE A 217 -67.44 -6.56 5.81
C ILE A 217 -68.11 -6.16 4.49
N ALA A 218 -67.76 -6.82 3.39
CA ALA A 218 -68.36 -6.56 2.08
C ALA A 218 -69.86 -6.88 2.06
N GLU A 219 -70.26 -8.01 2.66
CA GLU A 219 -71.66 -8.40 2.79
C GLU A 219 -72.44 -7.40 3.64
N ALA A 220 -71.89 -6.99 4.79
CA ALA A 220 -72.52 -6.01 5.67
C ALA A 220 -72.77 -4.68 4.95
N ARG A 221 -71.80 -4.18 4.18
CA ARG A 221 -71.98 -2.95 3.39
C ARG A 221 -73.10 -3.07 2.38
N ARG A 222 -73.19 -4.19 1.66
CA ARG A 222 -74.27 -4.46 0.69
C ARG A 222 -75.63 -4.47 1.38
N LEU A 223 -75.76 -5.21 2.48
CA LEU A 223 -77.01 -5.30 3.25
C LEU A 223 -77.44 -3.95 3.82
N ALA A 224 -76.49 -3.12 4.29
CA ALA A 224 -76.78 -1.79 4.80
C ALA A 224 -77.30 -0.84 3.71
N GLN A 225 -76.80 -0.97 2.47
CA GLN A 225 -77.27 -0.20 1.32
C GLN A 225 -78.67 -0.62 0.88
N GLU A 226 -78.94 -1.93 0.82
CA GLU A 226 -80.26 -2.49 0.48
C GLU A 226 -81.31 -2.18 1.55
N ARG A 227 -80.92 -2.24 2.82
CA ARG A 227 -81.81 -2.04 3.99
C ARG A 227 -81.47 -0.76 4.72
N ARG A 228 -81.46 0.37 3.98
CA ARG A 228 -81.17 1.68 4.56
C ARG A 228 -82.16 1.98 5.68
N LEU A 229 -81.68 1.98 6.91
CA LEU A 229 -82.43 2.42 8.07
C LEU A 229 -82.46 3.95 8.02
N GLN A 230 -83.58 4.51 7.57
CA GLN A 230 -83.89 5.94 7.65
C GLN A 230 -84.43 6.27 9.03
#